data_AF-A0A1J1JAJ6-F1
#
_entry.id   AF-A0A1J1JAJ6-F1
#
_cell.length_a   1.000
_cell.length_b   1.000
_cell.length_c   1.000
_cell.angle_alpha   90.00
_cell.angle_beta   90.00
_cell.angle_gamma   90.00
#
_symmetry.space_group_name_H-M   'P 1'
#
loop_
_entity.id
_entity.type
_entity.pdbx_description
1 polymer ?
#
loop_
_entity_poly.entity_id
_entity_poly.type
_entity_poly.pdbx_seq_one_letter_code
_entity_poly.pdbx_strand_id
1 'polypeptide(L)'
;MAYKLFYFNITALGEPIRFLLNYGNIKFEDVRIEAADWPKFKPLMPLGQGPVLEVDGKKLHQSTAICRFLATKMGLAGSNEMENYEIDSAVETVNDLRAKIAAVHYEPNAKIQEEKRKNLNSETIPFYLKKLEEMAKENQGHLALKRRTWADLYFVALGNRNIHRNGTLNMQILSSTPITLIVNYSDVTWVNCHINPLCDVTVKALMLDHTNHYIFAPMATLFDDLVGFSKSNFITPNMISFFHVFVAILAGRLIALDSLGYRRLGVVLFQFRTFLDDLDGHVARVKRHIRGERSEIGTTGYYVDGICDGFGCIALMIGVFVFLKNNPPRRGYTQLQPIIPIADPKSSESGVIYKAKVTTKKVSRKVGYFTAQLLCSSTAWNRYIAYYQDILEKNDVTPAQFVRQNYVMKSTWFFAIIWLWRIINVHALLHFLLLSIFCDKLWDYLKMTQYICFVFLLTIVCATELHLWEAQNFVFKTLVVANLGG
;
A
#
# COMPACT_ATOMS: atom_id res chain seq x y z
N MET A 1 35.66 -18.36 24.95
CA MET A 1 34.55 -18.79 25.82
C MET A 1 33.57 -19.57 24.98
N ALA A 2 33.26 -20.80 25.37
CA ALA A 2 32.26 -21.63 24.70
C ALA A 2 30.92 -21.47 25.42
N TYR A 3 29.90 -21.03 24.68
CA TYR A 3 28.54 -20.87 25.18
C TYR A 3 27.63 -21.92 24.53
N LYS A 4 26.79 -22.59 25.33
CA LYS A 4 25.82 -23.58 24.83
C LYS A 4 24.49 -23.43 25.57
N LEU A 5 23.42 -23.14 24.85
CA LEU A 5 22.08 -22.96 25.40
C LEU A 5 21.27 -24.23 25.19
N PHE A 6 20.81 -24.85 26.27
CA PHE A 6 19.87 -25.97 26.24
C PHE A 6 18.46 -25.48 26.54
N TYR A 7 17.56 -25.58 25.57
CA TYR A 7 16.15 -25.31 25.79
C TYR A 7 15.26 -26.09 24.81
N PHE A 8 13.97 -26.16 25.10
CA PHE A 8 13.01 -26.74 24.17
C PHE A 8 13.03 -26.02 22.81
N ASN A 9 12.61 -26.71 21.75
CA ASN A 9 12.44 -26.12 20.41
C ASN A 9 11.24 -25.16 20.32
N ILE A 10 11.21 -24.16 21.19
CA ILE A 10 10.26 -23.06 21.30
C ILE A 10 11.01 -21.80 21.77
N THR A 11 10.35 -20.64 21.71
CA THR A 11 10.89 -19.37 22.23
C THR A 11 10.86 -19.34 23.76
N ALA A 12 9.66 -19.12 24.33
CA ALA A 12 9.35 -19.12 25.77
C ALA A 12 10.48 -18.55 26.66
N LEU A 13 10.86 -19.21 27.75
CA LEU A 13 11.86 -18.69 28.71
C LEU A 13 13.30 -18.76 28.19
N GLY A 14 13.57 -19.45 27.08
CA GLY A 14 14.88 -19.49 26.45
C GLY A 14 15.15 -18.29 25.54
N GLU A 15 14.10 -17.65 25.03
CA GLU A 15 14.22 -16.54 24.08
C GLU A 15 14.94 -15.30 24.64
N PRO A 16 14.69 -14.86 25.89
CA PRO A 16 15.45 -13.75 26.47
C PRO A 16 16.97 -13.99 26.49
N ILE A 17 17.39 -15.24 26.70
CA ILE A 17 18.80 -15.63 26.70
C ILE A 17 19.37 -15.55 25.27
N ARG A 18 18.63 -16.05 24.27
CA ARG A 18 19.02 -15.93 22.85
C ARG A 18 19.14 -14.47 22.42
N PHE A 19 18.19 -13.63 22.82
CA PHE A 19 18.21 -12.19 22.56
C PHE A 19 19.47 -11.53 23.11
N LEU A 20 19.82 -11.79 24.37
CA LEU A 20 21.01 -11.23 25.01
C LEU A 20 22.30 -11.74 24.38
N LEU A 21 22.42 -13.04 24.10
CA LEU A 21 23.60 -13.61 23.44
C LEU A 21 23.82 -12.98 22.05
N ASN A 22 22.75 -12.82 21.26
CA ASN A 22 22.81 -12.15 19.97
C ASN A 22 23.13 -10.65 20.09
N TYR A 23 22.52 -9.94 21.06
CA TYR A 23 22.80 -8.52 21.31
C TYR A 23 24.27 -8.29 21.63
N GLY A 24 24.88 -9.15 22.45
CA GLY A 24 26.30 -9.09 22.77
C GLY A 24 27.23 -9.68 21.70
N ASN A 25 26.70 -10.09 20.54
CA ASN A 25 27.44 -10.79 19.47
C ASN A 25 28.25 -12.00 19.99
N ILE A 26 27.70 -12.71 20.98
CA ILE A 26 28.31 -13.89 21.60
C ILE A 26 27.90 -15.12 20.79
N LYS A 27 28.86 -15.75 20.11
CA LYS A 27 28.63 -17.04 19.44
C LYS A 27 28.30 -18.12 20.47
N PHE A 28 27.21 -18.84 20.23
CA PHE A 28 26.77 -19.94 21.10
C PHE A 28 26.18 -21.09 20.28
N GLU A 29 26.22 -22.29 20.83
CA GLU A 29 25.48 -23.44 20.31
C GLU A 29 24.05 -23.42 20.86
N ASP A 30 23.04 -23.33 19.99
CA ASP A 30 21.61 -23.36 20.34
C ASP A 30 21.06 -24.79 20.29
N VAL A 31 21.14 -25.51 21.41
CA VAL A 31 20.63 -26.88 21.53
C VAL A 31 19.12 -26.85 21.75
N ARG A 32 18.40 -27.11 20.66
CA ARG A 32 16.94 -27.19 20.64
C ARG A 32 16.48 -28.62 20.89
N ILE A 33 15.89 -28.84 22.06
CA ILE A 33 15.46 -30.16 22.53
C ILE A 33 14.00 -30.37 22.14
N GLU A 34 13.73 -31.42 21.38
CA GLU A 34 12.36 -31.87 21.11
C GLU A 34 11.72 -32.47 22.38
N ALA A 35 10.41 -32.32 22.52
CA ALA A 35 9.71 -32.78 23.73
C ALA A 35 9.90 -34.27 24.01
N ALA A 36 10.01 -35.09 22.94
CA ALA A 36 10.25 -36.53 23.03
C ALA A 36 11.65 -36.88 23.56
N ASP A 37 12.64 -36.01 23.34
CA ASP A 37 14.02 -36.21 23.80
C ASP A 37 14.28 -35.65 25.20
N TRP A 38 13.37 -34.83 25.73
CA TRP A 38 13.51 -34.23 27.05
C TRP A 38 13.83 -35.21 28.18
N PRO A 39 13.25 -36.43 28.26
CA PRO A 39 13.61 -37.41 29.30
C PRO A 39 15.11 -37.76 29.32
N LYS A 40 15.81 -37.71 28.18
CA LYS A 40 17.26 -37.96 28.08
C LYS A 40 18.07 -36.79 28.64
N PHE A 41 17.62 -35.56 28.40
CA PHE A 41 18.31 -34.34 28.82
C PHE A 41 18.01 -33.93 30.27
N LYS A 42 16.80 -34.21 30.76
CA LYS A 42 16.35 -33.86 32.12
C LYS A 42 17.34 -34.25 33.23
N PRO A 43 17.90 -35.49 33.31
CA PRO A 43 18.85 -35.85 34.36
C PRO A 43 20.20 -35.11 34.23
N LEU A 44 20.50 -34.53 33.07
CA LEU A 44 21.73 -33.78 32.82
C LEU A 44 21.61 -32.30 33.18
N MET A 45 20.41 -31.81 33.52
CA MET A 45 20.14 -30.42 33.88
C MET A 45 20.17 -30.23 35.41
N PRO A 46 20.76 -29.14 35.95
CA PRO A 46 20.98 -28.98 37.40
C PRO A 46 19.74 -29.18 38.28
N LEU A 47 18.58 -28.72 37.81
CA LEU A 47 17.29 -28.85 38.51
C LEU A 47 16.26 -29.70 37.73
N GLY A 48 16.71 -30.45 36.71
CA GLY A 48 15.79 -31.14 35.81
C GLY A 48 14.82 -30.22 35.06
N GLN A 49 15.25 -28.98 34.80
CA GLN A 49 14.49 -27.90 34.16
C GLN A 49 15.36 -27.18 33.12
N GLY A 50 14.72 -26.56 32.13
CA GLY A 50 15.35 -25.60 31.21
C GLY A 50 14.72 -24.21 31.35
N PRO A 51 15.39 -23.13 30.89
CA PRO A 51 16.65 -23.14 30.14
C PRO A 51 17.90 -23.33 31.01
N VAL A 52 18.95 -23.85 30.39
CA VAL A 52 20.31 -23.97 30.97
C VAL A 52 21.33 -23.39 30.00
N LEU A 53 22.16 -22.48 30.47
CA LEU A 53 23.28 -21.93 29.72
C LEU A 53 24.59 -22.50 30.25
N GLU A 54 25.33 -23.23 29.43
CA GLU A 54 26.66 -23.69 29.75
C GLU A 54 27.69 -22.66 29.28
N VAL A 55 28.57 -22.24 30.20
CA VAL A 55 29.65 -21.28 29.96
C VAL A 55 30.95 -21.93 30.40
N ASP A 56 31.82 -22.25 29.44
CA ASP A 56 33.11 -22.91 29.69
C ASP A 56 32.98 -24.17 30.59
N GLY A 57 31.98 -25.01 30.27
CA GLY A 57 31.67 -26.24 30.99
C GLY A 57 30.83 -26.08 32.27
N LYS A 58 30.60 -24.86 32.76
CA LYS A 58 29.74 -24.59 33.92
C LYS A 58 28.29 -24.36 33.50
N LYS A 59 27.36 -25.16 34.02
CA LYS A 59 25.92 -25.04 33.77
C LYS A 59 25.27 -24.00 34.69
N LEU A 60 24.72 -22.95 34.10
CA LEU A 60 23.90 -21.93 34.75
C LEU A 60 22.42 -22.23 34.49
N HIS A 61 21.56 -22.05 35.49
CA HIS A 61 20.12 -22.29 35.41
C HIS A 61 19.34 -21.08 35.96
N GLN A 62 18.01 -21.08 35.77
CA GLN A 62 17.09 -19.93 35.98
C GLN A 62 17.24 -18.83 34.92
N SER A 63 16.21 -18.68 34.08
CA SER A 63 16.24 -17.76 32.93
C SER A 63 16.57 -16.32 33.32
N THR A 64 15.93 -15.79 34.36
CA THR A 64 16.15 -14.42 34.84
C THR A 64 17.57 -14.21 35.37
N ALA A 65 18.10 -15.17 36.12
CA ALA A 65 19.47 -15.10 36.66
C ALA A 65 20.52 -15.16 35.54
N ILE A 66 20.30 -16.01 34.53
CA ILE A 66 21.16 -16.07 33.33
C ILE A 66 21.12 -14.74 32.58
N CYS A 67 19.94 -14.14 32.40
CA CYS A 67 19.79 -12.86 31.71
C CYS A 67 20.54 -11.75 32.43
N ARG A 68 20.41 -11.65 33.76
CA ARG A 68 21.15 -10.70 34.60
C ARG A 68 22.67 -10.90 34.48
N PHE A 69 23.13 -12.16 34.54
CA PHE A 69 24.55 -12.50 34.37
C PHE A 69 25.11 -12.05 33.01
N LEU A 70 24.35 -12.25 31.92
CA LEU A 70 24.76 -11.80 30.59
C LEU A 70 24.74 -10.27 30.47
N ALA A 71 23.74 -9.62 31.06
CA ALA A 71 23.55 -8.17 31.01
C ALA A 71 24.73 -7.38 31.57
N THR A 72 25.35 -7.87 32.66
CA THR A 72 26.52 -7.23 33.27
C THR A 72 27.69 -7.12 32.30
N LYS A 73 27.89 -8.13 31.43
CA LYS A 73 28.96 -8.13 30.42
C LYS A 73 28.70 -7.19 29.24
N MET A 74 27.47 -6.70 29.08
CA MET A 74 27.00 -5.97 27.89
C MET A 74 26.61 -4.52 28.18
N GLY A 75 26.89 -4.01 29.39
CA GLY A 75 26.50 -2.66 29.81
C GLY A 75 24.99 -2.46 29.95
N LEU A 76 24.24 -3.55 30.08
CA LEU A 76 22.77 -3.54 30.16
C LEU A 76 22.24 -3.63 31.60
N ALA A 77 23.14 -3.79 32.58
CA ALA A 77 22.85 -3.74 34.01
C ALA A 77 22.94 -2.30 34.55
N GLY A 78 22.50 -2.12 35.80
CA GLY A 78 22.64 -0.87 36.54
C GLY A 78 24.06 -0.64 37.03
N SER A 79 24.44 0.63 37.23
CA SER A 79 25.75 1.05 37.72
C SER A 79 25.93 0.88 39.24
N ASN A 80 24.83 0.75 39.97
CA ASN A 80 24.78 0.62 41.43
C ASN A 80 23.59 -0.24 41.87
N GLU A 81 23.46 -0.46 43.18
CA GLU A 81 22.42 -1.31 43.78
C GLU A 81 21.00 -0.81 43.45
N MET A 82 20.78 0.51 43.53
CA MET A 82 19.48 1.12 43.26
C MET A 82 19.08 0.96 41.80
N GLU A 83 20.01 1.20 40.88
CA GLU A 83 19.75 1.01 39.45
C GLU A 83 19.45 -0.46 39.10
N ASN A 84 20.15 -1.42 39.72
CA ASN A 84 19.86 -2.82 39.49
C ASN A 84 18.51 -3.24 40.10
N TYR A 85 18.14 -2.68 41.25
CA TYR A 85 16.82 -2.88 41.84
C TYR A 85 15.70 -2.42 40.89
N GLU A 86 15.84 -1.25 40.26
CA GLU A 86 14.82 -0.74 39.31
C GLU A 86 14.63 -1.71 38.13
N ILE A 87 15.73 -2.22 37.57
CA ILE A 87 15.68 -3.19 36.47
C ILE A 87 15.04 -4.51 36.95
N ASP A 88 15.47 -5.01 38.11
CA ASP A 88 14.99 -6.26 38.69
C ASP A 88 13.49 -6.18 39.00
N SER A 89 13.02 -5.08 39.58
CA SER A 89 11.61 -4.84 39.89
C SER A 89 10.74 -4.85 38.63
N ALA A 90 11.21 -4.25 37.54
CA ALA A 90 10.50 -4.29 36.25
C ALA A 90 10.41 -5.72 35.70
N VAL A 91 11.50 -6.49 35.74
CA VAL A 91 11.53 -7.87 35.26
C VAL A 91 10.67 -8.80 36.10
N GLU A 92 10.68 -8.66 37.43
CA GLU A 92 9.81 -9.44 38.31
C GLU A 92 8.32 -9.11 38.07
N THR A 93 7.99 -7.84 37.79
CA THR A 93 6.61 -7.46 37.39
C THR A 93 6.18 -8.17 36.09
N VAL A 94 7.07 -8.29 35.11
CA VAL A 94 6.82 -9.07 33.88
C VAL A 94 6.64 -10.56 34.20
N ASN A 95 7.43 -11.11 35.13
CA ASN A 95 7.31 -12.49 35.56
C ASN A 95 6.02 -12.79 36.31
N ASP A 96 5.52 -11.86 37.12
CA ASP A 96 4.22 -11.98 37.79
C ASP A 96 3.08 -12.11 36.77
N LEU A 97 3.06 -11.24 35.77
CA LEU A 97 2.10 -11.32 34.67
C LEU A 97 2.21 -12.66 33.95
N ARG A 98 3.44 -13.07 33.57
CA ARG A 98 3.70 -14.34 32.90
C ARG A 98 3.21 -15.53 33.73
N ALA A 99 3.42 -15.53 35.05
CA ALA A 99 2.99 -16.58 35.95
C ALA A 99 1.46 -16.68 36.00
N LYS A 100 0.75 -15.54 36.06
CA LYS A 100 -0.71 -15.49 36.02
C LYS A 100 -1.27 -16.01 34.69
N ILE A 101 -0.65 -15.66 33.55
CA ILE A 101 -1.03 -16.19 32.23
C ILE A 101 -0.80 -17.71 32.17
N ALA A 102 0.36 -18.18 32.65
CA ALA A 102 0.70 -19.60 32.66
C ALA A 102 -0.26 -20.42 33.52
N ALA A 103 -0.67 -19.90 34.69
CA ALA A 103 -1.61 -20.57 35.58
C ALA A 103 -2.96 -20.86 34.91
N VAL A 104 -3.43 -19.97 34.03
CA VAL A 104 -4.64 -20.21 33.23
C VAL A 104 -4.37 -21.15 32.06
N HIS A 105 -3.28 -20.94 31.32
CA HIS A 105 -2.95 -21.75 30.14
C HIS A 105 -2.77 -23.24 30.45
N TYR A 106 -2.18 -23.55 31.60
CA TYR A 106 -1.90 -24.92 32.04
C TYR A 106 -2.98 -25.50 32.99
N GLU A 107 -4.12 -24.84 33.16
CA GLU A 107 -5.27 -25.38 33.91
C GLU A 107 -5.84 -26.63 33.20
N PRO A 108 -5.80 -27.82 33.81
CA PRO A 108 -6.27 -29.05 33.18
C PRO A 108 -7.80 -29.12 33.02
N ASN A 109 -8.56 -28.45 33.89
CA ASN A 109 -10.02 -28.46 33.81
C ASN A 109 -10.52 -27.37 32.85
N ALA A 110 -11.08 -27.77 31.72
CA ALA A 110 -11.53 -26.84 30.67
C ALA A 110 -12.56 -25.79 31.16
N LYS A 111 -13.47 -26.16 32.07
CA LYS A 111 -14.47 -25.21 32.61
C LYS A 111 -13.84 -24.15 33.51
N ILE A 112 -12.99 -24.59 34.43
CA ILE A 112 -12.23 -23.69 35.33
C ILE A 112 -11.28 -22.82 34.50
N GLN A 113 -10.67 -23.38 33.45
CA GLN A 113 -9.81 -22.63 32.55
C GLN A 113 -10.56 -21.50 31.85
N GLU A 114 -11.76 -21.76 31.34
CA GLU A 114 -12.57 -20.73 30.67
C GLU A 114 -12.97 -19.60 31.63
N GLU A 115 -13.40 -19.94 32.84
CA GLU A 115 -13.74 -18.95 33.88
C GLU A 115 -12.53 -18.10 34.26
N LYS A 116 -11.38 -18.71 34.53
CA LYS A 116 -10.13 -18.00 34.85
C LYS A 116 -9.66 -17.14 33.68
N ARG A 117 -9.89 -17.57 32.43
CA ARG A 117 -9.53 -16.80 31.22
C ARG A 117 -10.33 -15.51 31.10
N LYS A 118 -11.60 -15.50 31.53
CA LYS A 118 -12.42 -14.27 31.54
C LYS A 118 -11.80 -13.21 32.45
N ASN A 119 -11.53 -13.56 33.72
CA ASN A 119 -10.87 -12.64 34.66
C ASN A 119 -9.46 -12.23 34.18
N LEU A 120 -8.68 -13.18 33.66
CA LEU A 120 -7.34 -12.90 33.14
C LEU A 120 -7.38 -11.81 32.05
N ASN A 121 -8.33 -11.91 31.12
CA ASN A 121 -8.44 -10.98 30.00
C ASN A 121 -9.08 -9.64 30.38
N SER A 122 -10.05 -9.62 31.29
CA SER A 122 -10.78 -8.40 31.66
C SER A 122 -10.10 -7.56 32.73
N GLU A 123 -9.32 -8.18 33.62
CA GLU A 123 -8.75 -7.51 34.80
C GLU A 123 -7.23 -7.61 34.84
N THR A 124 -6.71 -8.85 34.86
CA THR A 124 -5.29 -9.08 35.16
C THR A 124 -4.38 -8.53 34.06
N ILE A 125 -4.57 -8.92 32.79
CA ILE A 125 -3.74 -8.45 31.68
C ILE A 125 -3.80 -6.91 31.55
N PRO A 126 -4.98 -6.27 31.51
CA PRO A 126 -5.06 -4.81 31.46
C PRO A 126 -4.34 -4.11 32.62
N PHE A 127 -4.45 -4.63 33.85
CA PHE A 127 -3.78 -4.05 35.02
C PHE A 127 -2.26 -4.05 34.86
N TYR A 128 -1.65 -5.19 34.55
CA TYR A 128 -0.19 -5.29 34.42
C TYR A 128 0.34 -4.52 33.21
N LEU A 129 -0.34 -4.59 32.06
CA LEU A 129 0.09 -3.84 30.88
C LEU A 129 0.00 -2.33 31.11
N LYS A 130 -1.04 -1.85 31.82
CA LYS A 130 -1.11 -0.44 32.23
C LYS A 130 0.05 -0.05 33.14
N LYS A 131 0.43 -0.90 34.10
CA LYS A 131 1.58 -0.63 34.98
C LYS A 131 2.92 -0.63 34.24
N LEU A 132 3.13 -1.55 33.31
CA LEU A 132 4.33 -1.59 32.47
C LEU A 132 4.40 -0.38 31.51
N GLU A 133 3.25 0.08 31.00
CA GLU A 133 3.14 1.31 30.20
C GLU A 133 3.46 2.58 31.01
N GLU A 134 2.98 2.65 32.27
CA GLU A 134 3.34 3.74 33.20
C GLU A 134 4.85 3.77 33.45
N MET A 135 5.46 2.61 33.76
CA MET A 135 6.91 2.47 33.91
C MET A 135 7.66 2.94 32.65
N ALA A 136 7.19 2.52 31.47
CA ALA A 136 7.77 2.89 30.18
C ALA A 136 7.75 4.41 29.94
N LYS A 137 6.64 5.07 30.25
CA LYS A 137 6.49 6.52 30.10
C LYS A 137 7.43 7.30 31.01
N GLU A 138 7.51 6.90 32.28
CA GLU A 138 8.40 7.53 33.27
C GLU A 138 9.89 7.37 32.88
N ASN A 139 10.19 6.29 32.14
CA ASN A 139 11.53 5.92 31.72
C ASN A 139 11.77 6.13 30.20
N GLN A 140 11.14 7.14 29.59
CA GLN A 140 11.42 7.57 28.20
C GLN A 140 11.34 6.43 27.15
N GLY A 141 10.40 5.51 27.32
CA GLY A 141 10.22 4.36 26.43
C GLY A 141 11.06 3.13 26.78
N HIS A 142 11.66 3.09 27.97
CA HIS A 142 12.39 1.94 28.54
C HIS A 142 11.75 1.46 29.84
N LEU A 143 11.99 0.23 30.27
CA LEU A 143 11.36 -0.30 31.49
C LEU A 143 11.99 0.23 32.78
N ALA A 144 13.25 0.68 32.70
CA ALA A 144 14.00 1.21 33.83
C ALA A 144 15.10 2.15 33.34
N LEU A 145 15.58 3.04 34.22
CA LEU A 145 16.78 3.87 34.05
C LEU A 145 16.79 4.85 32.87
N LYS A 146 15.64 5.14 32.26
CA LYS A 146 15.53 6.03 31.08
C LYS A 146 16.46 5.65 29.91
N ARG A 147 16.92 4.40 29.84
CA ARG A 147 17.83 3.90 28.82
C ARG A 147 17.60 2.41 28.62
N ARG A 148 18.10 1.87 27.50
CA ARG A 148 18.02 0.44 27.25
C ARG A 148 18.74 -0.37 28.33
N THR A 149 18.01 -1.31 28.93
CA THR A 149 18.52 -2.28 29.92
C THR A 149 18.12 -3.70 29.51
N TRP A 150 18.55 -4.70 30.28
CA TRP A 150 18.15 -6.09 30.01
C TRP A 150 16.67 -6.36 30.30
N ALA A 151 15.98 -5.50 31.06
CA ALA A 151 14.53 -5.59 31.23
C ALA A 151 13.78 -5.44 29.90
N ASP A 152 14.21 -4.51 29.04
CA ASP A 152 13.57 -4.27 27.74
C ASP A 152 13.69 -5.50 26.83
N LEU A 153 14.91 -6.07 26.74
CA LEU A 153 15.17 -7.27 25.95
C LEU A 153 14.41 -8.48 26.49
N TYR A 154 14.30 -8.60 27.82
CA TYR A 154 13.55 -9.67 28.47
C TYR A 154 12.05 -9.57 28.16
N PHE A 155 11.47 -8.37 28.27
CA PHE A 155 10.07 -8.12 27.99
C PHE A 155 9.70 -8.41 26.53
N VAL A 156 10.48 -7.88 25.58
CA VAL A 156 10.25 -8.09 24.13
C VAL A 156 10.38 -9.58 23.76
N ALA A 157 11.41 -10.26 24.27
CA ALA A 157 11.64 -11.66 23.97
C ALA A 157 10.51 -12.56 24.47
N LEU A 158 9.91 -12.25 25.63
CA LEU A 158 8.73 -12.96 26.14
C LEU A 158 7.43 -12.61 25.41
N GLY A 159 7.27 -11.36 24.96
CA GLY A 159 6.11 -10.91 24.21
C GLY A 159 5.97 -11.55 22.83
N ASN A 160 7.11 -11.89 22.20
CA ASN A 160 7.15 -12.57 20.89
C ASN A 160 6.59 -14.00 20.89
N ARG A 161 6.20 -14.56 22.04
CA ARG A 161 5.57 -15.89 22.13
C ARG A 161 4.21 -15.98 21.42
N ASN A 162 3.50 -14.85 21.25
CA ASN A 162 2.16 -14.84 20.63
C ASN A 162 2.16 -14.78 19.09
N ILE A 163 3.28 -14.46 18.44
CA ILE A 163 3.32 -14.27 16.97
C ILE A 163 3.24 -15.60 16.19
N HIS A 164 3.55 -16.74 16.81
CA HIS A 164 3.57 -18.04 16.13
C HIS A 164 2.41 -18.98 16.44
N ARG A 165 1.45 -18.60 17.31
CA ARG A 165 0.35 -19.52 17.64
C ARG A 165 -1.06 -18.95 17.66
N ASN A 166 -1.25 -17.63 17.63
CA ASN A 166 -2.54 -17.01 17.34
C ASN A 166 -2.26 -15.60 16.84
N GLY A 167 -2.77 -15.25 15.66
CA GLY A 167 -2.85 -13.86 15.24
C GLY A 167 -3.52 -13.02 16.34
N THR A 168 -3.09 -11.78 16.47
CA THR A 168 -3.56 -10.75 17.43
C THR A 168 -3.19 -10.93 18.91
N LEU A 169 -2.05 -10.32 19.28
CA LEU A 169 -1.91 -9.54 20.52
C LEU A 169 -0.80 -8.49 20.32
N ASN A 170 -1.22 -7.24 20.07
CA ASN A 170 -0.37 -6.06 19.99
C ASN A 170 0.31 -5.81 21.34
N MET A 171 1.64 -5.76 21.35
CA MET A 171 2.45 -5.23 22.44
C MET A 171 3.39 -4.18 21.83
N GLN A 172 2.92 -2.94 21.79
CA GLN A 172 3.53 -1.80 21.11
C GLN A 172 4.21 -0.84 22.10
N ILE A 173 4.83 -1.37 23.16
CA ILE A 173 5.37 -0.57 24.25
C ILE A 173 6.77 -1.14 24.57
N LEU A 174 7.79 -0.28 24.52
CA LEU A 174 9.21 -0.52 24.87
C LEU A 174 10.16 -0.98 23.75
N SER A 175 10.64 -0.02 22.95
CA SER A 175 12.05 0.04 22.50
C SER A 175 12.35 1.30 21.69
N SER A 176 12.89 2.32 22.35
CA SER A 176 13.57 3.45 21.72
C SER A 176 15.07 3.14 21.53
N THR A 177 15.45 2.68 20.33
CA THR A 177 16.70 3.11 19.63
C THR A 177 16.71 2.54 18.22
N PRO A 178 16.83 3.45 17.23
CA PRO A 178 15.71 3.74 16.37
C PRO A 178 15.27 2.46 15.64
N ILE A 179 14.38 1.72 16.29
CA ILE A 179 13.29 1.16 15.53
C ILE A 179 12.69 2.43 14.95
N THR A 180 12.85 2.67 13.64
CA THR A 180 11.84 3.43 12.93
C THR A 180 10.57 2.77 13.40
N LEU A 181 9.93 3.43 14.37
CA LEU A 181 8.54 3.23 14.72
C LEU A 181 7.99 3.01 13.32
N ILE A 182 7.53 1.79 13.02
CA ILE A 182 6.59 1.67 11.93
C ILE A 182 5.38 2.36 12.55
N VAL A 183 5.49 3.69 12.63
CA VAL A 183 4.49 4.63 12.28
C VAL A 183 3.90 3.98 11.05
N ASN A 184 2.87 3.17 11.28
CA ASN A 184 1.98 2.94 10.19
C ASN A 184 1.54 4.35 9.81
N TYR A 185 1.49 4.62 8.52
CA TYR A 185 1.09 5.93 8.07
C TYR A 185 -0.25 6.35 8.71
N SER A 186 -1.10 5.39 9.11
CA SER A 186 -2.30 5.57 9.96
C SER A 186 -2.07 6.23 11.32
N ASP A 187 -0.91 6.04 11.93
CA ASP A 187 -0.65 6.38 13.32
C ASP A 187 -0.11 7.80 13.48
N VAL A 188 0.37 8.43 12.40
CA VAL A 188 0.87 9.82 12.39
C VAL A 188 0.09 10.75 11.48
N THR A 189 -0.86 10.23 10.69
CA THR A 189 -1.64 11.06 9.80
C THR A 189 -2.85 11.63 10.52
N TRP A 190 -2.96 12.95 10.42
CA TRP A 190 -4.15 13.71 10.83
C TRP A 190 -5.42 13.30 10.07
N VAL A 191 -5.28 12.72 8.88
CA VAL A 191 -6.38 12.20 8.06
C VAL A 191 -6.42 10.68 8.16
N ASN A 192 -7.56 10.14 8.60
CA ASN A 192 -7.79 8.70 8.69
C ASN A 192 -7.41 7.98 7.39
N CYS A 193 -6.70 6.86 7.51
CA CYS A 193 -6.31 6.01 6.37
C CYS A 193 -7.46 5.53 5.51
N HIS A 194 -8.69 5.51 6.02
CA HIS A 194 -9.87 5.24 5.22
C HIS A 194 -10.02 6.25 4.06
N ILE A 195 -9.73 7.52 4.32
CA ILE A 195 -9.90 8.64 3.36
C ILE A 195 -8.56 9.00 2.69
N ASN A 196 -7.45 8.80 3.40
CA ASN A 196 -6.14 9.26 2.96
C ASN A 196 -5.60 8.38 1.82
N PRO A 197 -5.51 8.92 0.58
CA PRO A 197 -5.16 8.13 -0.61
C PRO A 197 -3.69 7.67 -0.63
N LEU A 198 -2.89 8.13 0.33
CA LEU A 198 -1.48 7.79 0.49
C LEU A 198 -1.26 6.66 1.50
N CYS A 199 -2.30 6.17 2.17
CA CYS A 199 -2.12 5.16 3.22
C CYS A 199 -1.89 3.76 2.69
N ASP A 200 -2.82 3.26 1.88
CA ASP A 200 -2.68 1.95 1.24
C ASP A 200 -1.93 2.12 -0.09
N VAL A 201 -0.63 1.85 -0.09
CA VAL A 201 0.22 1.94 -1.28
C VAL A 201 0.08 0.68 -2.12
N THR A 202 -0.71 0.75 -3.19
CA THR A 202 -0.81 -0.29 -4.21
C THR A 202 -0.29 0.21 -5.56
N VAL A 203 0.12 -0.72 -6.42
CA VAL A 203 0.50 -0.49 -7.82
C VAL A 203 -0.57 0.30 -8.55
N LYS A 204 -1.85 -0.11 -8.44
CA LYS A 204 -2.95 0.62 -9.09
C LYS A 204 -3.07 2.04 -8.54
N ALA A 205 -3.01 2.24 -7.21
CA ALA A 205 -3.06 3.56 -6.60
C ALA A 205 -1.93 4.46 -7.12
N LEU A 206 -0.71 3.94 -7.23
CA LEU A 206 0.43 4.69 -7.74
C LEU A 206 0.32 5.00 -9.24
N MET A 207 -0.36 4.16 -10.03
CA MET A 207 -0.56 4.32 -11.48
C MET A 207 -1.78 5.14 -11.88
N LEU A 208 -2.71 5.41 -10.95
CA LEU A 208 -3.86 6.27 -11.18
C LEU A 208 -3.42 7.71 -11.46
N ASP A 209 -4.21 8.42 -12.27
CA ASP A 209 -3.96 9.82 -12.52
C ASP A 209 -4.22 10.66 -11.26
N HIS A 210 -3.81 11.93 -11.31
CA HIS A 210 -3.87 12.82 -10.17
C HIS A 210 -5.32 13.10 -9.72
N THR A 211 -6.27 13.14 -10.65
CA THR A 211 -7.67 13.49 -10.36
C THR A 211 -8.35 12.33 -9.65
N ASN A 212 -8.28 11.12 -10.20
CA ASN A 212 -8.87 9.95 -9.57
C ASN A 212 -8.20 9.66 -8.22
N HIS A 213 -6.86 9.67 -8.15
CA HIS A 213 -6.15 9.30 -6.93
C HIS A 213 -6.34 10.31 -5.78
N TYR A 214 -6.27 11.62 -6.04
CA TYR A 214 -6.27 12.63 -4.98
C TYR A 214 -7.61 13.33 -4.75
N ILE A 215 -8.56 13.21 -5.69
CA ILE A 215 -9.85 13.91 -5.59
C ILE A 215 -11.00 12.91 -5.55
N PHE A 216 -11.16 12.07 -6.58
CA PHE A 216 -12.34 11.21 -6.66
C PHE A 216 -12.31 10.04 -5.67
N ALA A 217 -11.20 9.35 -5.48
CA ALA A 217 -11.12 8.25 -4.52
C ALA A 217 -11.40 8.68 -3.06
N PRO A 218 -10.81 9.79 -2.53
CA PRO A 218 -11.20 10.31 -1.22
C PRO A 218 -12.65 10.77 -1.15
N MET A 219 -13.15 11.39 -2.23
CA MET A 219 -14.54 11.85 -2.28
C MET A 219 -15.54 10.70 -2.30
N ALA A 220 -15.24 9.61 -3.02
CA ALA A 220 -16.05 8.41 -3.07
C ALA A 220 -16.16 7.77 -1.69
N THR A 221 -15.03 7.71 -0.98
CA THR A 221 -14.96 7.25 0.41
C THR A 221 -15.84 8.10 1.32
N LEU A 222 -15.67 9.43 1.29
CA LEU A 222 -16.46 10.35 2.11
C LEU A 222 -17.95 10.26 1.80
N PHE A 223 -18.30 10.12 0.52
CA PHE A 223 -19.69 9.97 0.09
C PHE A 223 -20.29 8.67 0.61
N ASP A 224 -19.59 7.55 0.50
CA ASP A 224 -20.06 6.26 1.01
C ASP A 224 -20.14 6.24 2.54
N ASP A 225 -19.22 6.90 3.25
CA ASP A 225 -19.28 7.05 4.70
C ASP A 225 -20.55 7.81 5.15
N LEU A 226 -20.98 8.81 4.37
CA LEU A 226 -22.18 9.60 4.63
C LEU A 226 -23.48 8.87 4.24
N VAL A 227 -23.50 8.21 3.09
CA VAL A 227 -24.73 7.63 2.51
C VAL A 227 -24.91 6.16 2.87
N GLY A 228 -23.82 5.42 3.07
CA GLY A 228 -23.80 4.02 3.48
C GLY A 228 -24.16 3.03 2.37
N PHE A 229 -23.74 3.26 1.12
CA PHE A 229 -24.00 2.32 0.01
C PHE A 229 -23.29 0.99 0.21
N SER A 230 -22.07 0.98 0.75
CA SER A 230 -21.35 -0.25 1.11
C SER A 230 -22.06 -1.07 2.19
N LYS A 231 -22.78 -0.42 3.11
CA LYS A 231 -23.53 -1.06 4.19
C LYS A 231 -24.93 -1.54 3.75
N SER A 232 -25.43 -1.00 2.64
CA SER A 232 -26.77 -1.31 2.12
C SER A 232 -26.76 -2.55 1.22
N ASN A 233 -27.75 -3.43 1.39
CA ASN A 233 -27.98 -4.55 0.49
C ASN A 233 -28.79 -4.16 -0.77
N PHE A 234 -29.38 -2.96 -0.79
CA PHE A 234 -30.23 -2.51 -1.89
C PHE A 234 -29.45 -1.94 -3.06
N ILE A 235 -28.31 -1.29 -2.80
CA ILE A 235 -27.48 -0.65 -3.84
C ILE A 235 -26.23 -1.50 -4.05
N THR A 236 -26.06 -1.98 -5.28
CA THR A 236 -24.89 -2.77 -5.67
C THR A 236 -23.92 -1.92 -6.48
N PRO A 237 -22.61 -2.24 -6.47
CA PRO A 237 -21.64 -1.58 -7.34
C PRO A 237 -22.08 -1.56 -8.80
N ASN A 238 -22.54 -2.71 -9.33
CA ASN A 238 -23.01 -2.81 -10.71
C ASN A 238 -24.17 -1.85 -11.03
N MET A 239 -25.06 -1.55 -10.08
CA MET A 239 -26.14 -0.56 -10.30
C MET A 239 -25.58 0.85 -10.46
N ILE A 240 -24.53 1.19 -9.71
CA ILE A 240 -23.81 2.46 -9.85
C ILE A 240 -23.12 2.49 -11.23
N SER A 241 -22.50 1.39 -11.66
CA SER A 241 -21.89 1.26 -12.98
C SER A 241 -22.91 1.51 -14.11
N PHE A 242 -24.08 0.87 -14.05
CA PHE A 242 -25.16 1.11 -15.01
C PHE A 242 -25.66 2.55 -14.98
N PHE A 243 -25.80 3.14 -13.79
CA PHE A 243 -26.29 4.51 -13.64
C PHE A 243 -25.33 5.52 -14.25
N HIS A 244 -24.01 5.35 -14.07
CA HIS A 244 -23.05 6.29 -14.61
C HIS A 244 -23.02 6.27 -16.15
N VAL A 245 -23.46 5.19 -16.81
CA VAL A 245 -23.63 5.15 -18.29
C VAL A 245 -24.72 6.11 -18.73
N PHE A 246 -25.84 6.16 -18.01
CA PHE A 246 -26.90 7.14 -18.27
C PHE A 246 -26.38 8.57 -18.13
N VAL A 247 -25.61 8.84 -17.08
CA VAL A 247 -24.95 10.14 -16.86
C VAL A 247 -24.00 10.47 -18.02
N ALA A 248 -23.21 9.50 -18.49
CA ALA A 248 -22.32 9.68 -19.64
C ALA A 248 -23.06 10.04 -20.94
N ILE A 249 -24.20 9.39 -21.20
CA ILE A 249 -25.04 9.68 -22.38
C ILE A 249 -25.58 11.12 -22.32
N LEU A 250 -26.07 11.54 -21.15
CA LEU A 250 -26.52 12.92 -20.94
C LEU A 250 -25.37 13.92 -21.14
N ALA A 251 -24.19 13.63 -20.58
CA ALA A 251 -23.01 14.47 -20.72
C ALA A 251 -22.56 14.58 -22.19
N GLY A 252 -22.50 13.45 -22.91
CA GLY A 252 -22.19 13.41 -24.34
C GLY A 252 -23.19 14.21 -25.17
N ARG A 253 -24.48 14.14 -24.83
CA ARG A 253 -25.54 14.94 -25.48
C ARG A 253 -25.35 16.44 -25.24
N LEU A 254 -25.01 16.85 -24.02
CA LEU A 254 -24.72 18.26 -23.69
C LEU A 254 -23.46 18.78 -24.42
N ILE A 255 -22.43 17.94 -24.54
CA ILE A 255 -21.21 18.26 -25.28
C ILE A 255 -21.46 18.41 -26.78
N ALA A 256 -22.46 17.70 -27.33
CA ALA A 256 -22.85 17.80 -28.73
C ALA A 256 -23.50 19.15 -29.11
N LEU A 257 -23.93 19.95 -28.14
CA LEU A 257 -24.62 21.23 -28.37
C LEU A 257 -23.65 22.36 -28.73
N ASP A 258 -24.15 23.34 -29.49
CA ASP A 258 -23.32 24.42 -30.03
C ASP A 258 -22.88 25.43 -28.94
N SER A 259 -23.73 25.65 -27.92
CA SER A 259 -23.44 26.58 -26.83
C SER A 259 -22.27 26.10 -25.97
N LEU A 260 -21.26 26.96 -25.80
CA LEU A 260 -20.14 26.70 -24.90
C LEU A 260 -20.59 26.44 -23.45
N GLY A 261 -21.68 27.10 -23.00
CA GLY A 261 -22.23 26.88 -21.66
C GLY A 261 -22.71 25.44 -21.46
N TYR A 262 -23.48 24.90 -22.40
CA TYR A 262 -23.92 23.50 -22.33
C TYR A 262 -22.77 22.52 -22.46
N ARG A 263 -21.75 22.81 -23.28
CA ARG A 263 -20.56 21.97 -23.37
C ARG A 263 -19.79 21.91 -22.05
N ARG A 264 -19.62 23.05 -21.37
CA ARG A 264 -19.00 23.11 -20.03
C ARG A 264 -19.83 22.35 -18.99
N LEU A 265 -21.15 22.47 -19.03
CA LEU A 265 -22.04 21.68 -18.17
C LEU A 265 -21.90 20.18 -18.45
N GLY A 266 -21.80 19.79 -19.73
CA GLY A 266 -21.55 18.41 -20.12
C GLY A 266 -20.20 17.89 -19.62
N VAL A 267 -19.16 18.72 -19.61
CA VAL A 267 -17.87 18.38 -19.00
C VAL A 267 -18.01 18.13 -17.49
N VAL A 268 -18.71 19.02 -16.77
CA VAL A 268 -18.96 18.84 -15.32
C VAL A 268 -19.76 17.56 -15.07
N LEU A 269 -20.78 17.29 -15.87
CA LEU A 269 -21.58 16.07 -15.76
C LEU A 269 -20.76 14.81 -16.06
N PHE A 270 -19.82 14.88 -17.00
CA PHE A 270 -18.90 13.77 -17.26
C PHE A 270 -17.90 13.57 -16.10
N GLN A 271 -17.46 14.64 -15.44
CA GLN A 271 -16.65 14.50 -14.23
C GLN A 271 -17.44 13.88 -13.07
N PHE A 272 -18.73 14.20 -12.94
CA PHE A 272 -19.61 13.50 -12.00
C PHE A 272 -19.76 12.02 -12.35
N ARG A 273 -19.81 11.68 -13.64
CA ARG A 273 -19.75 10.29 -14.10
C ARG A 273 -18.46 9.60 -13.67
N THR A 274 -17.30 10.26 -13.82
CA THR A 274 -16.00 9.69 -13.38
C THR A 274 -15.94 9.50 -11.87
N PHE A 275 -16.55 10.39 -11.10
CA PHE A 275 -16.72 10.19 -9.66
C PHE A 275 -17.56 8.94 -9.32
N LEU A 276 -18.65 8.70 -10.06
CA LEU A 276 -19.51 7.51 -9.85
C LEU A 276 -18.80 6.19 -10.18
N ASP A 277 -17.94 6.21 -11.19
CA ASP A 277 -17.04 5.12 -11.58
C ASP A 277 -16.06 4.80 -10.43
N ASP A 278 -15.36 5.81 -9.87
CA ASP A 278 -14.55 5.60 -8.65
C ASP A 278 -15.38 5.11 -7.44
N LEU A 279 -16.62 5.57 -7.29
CA LEU A 279 -17.54 5.19 -6.22
C LEU A 279 -17.97 3.71 -6.32
N ASP A 280 -18.25 3.20 -7.51
CA ASP A 280 -18.65 1.80 -7.65
C ASP A 280 -17.50 0.86 -7.26
N GLY A 281 -16.27 1.20 -7.64
CA GLY A 281 -15.08 0.47 -7.30
C GLY A 281 -14.85 0.52 -5.78
N HIS A 282 -15.00 1.69 -5.17
CA HIS A 282 -14.91 1.85 -3.72
C HIS A 282 -15.92 0.95 -2.99
N VAL A 283 -17.21 1.02 -3.35
CA VAL A 283 -18.28 0.22 -2.73
C VAL A 283 -18.01 -1.28 -2.91
N ALA A 284 -17.51 -1.70 -4.08
CA ALA A 284 -17.14 -3.08 -4.34
C ALA A 284 -16.02 -3.57 -3.41
N ARG A 285 -14.97 -2.75 -3.23
CA ARG A 285 -13.82 -3.07 -2.37
C ARG A 285 -14.21 -3.14 -0.89
N VAL A 286 -14.98 -2.17 -0.40
CA VAL A 286 -15.44 -2.16 1.00
C VAL A 286 -16.31 -3.38 1.32
N LYS A 287 -17.26 -3.74 0.44
CA LYS A 287 -18.12 -4.92 0.61
C LYS A 287 -17.34 -6.25 0.67
N ARG A 288 -16.16 -6.30 0.04
CA ARG A 288 -15.28 -7.48 0.03
C ARG A 288 -14.14 -7.41 1.05
N HIS A 289 -14.11 -6.37 1.89
CA HIS A 289 -13.04 -6.12 2.86
C HIS A 289 -11.64 -6.03 2.24
N ILE A 290 -11.55 -5.47 1.03
CA ILE A 290 -10.30 -5.26 0.31
C ILE A 290 -9.78 -3.86 0.65
N ARG A 291 -8.53 -3.80 1.09
CA ARG A 291 -7.82 -2.53 1.35
C ARG A 291 -7.03 -2.09 0.12
N GLY A 292 -6.87 -0.77 -0.03
CA GLY A 292 -6.19 -0.14 -1.15
C GLY A 292 -6.87 -0.32 -2.51
N GLU A 293 -6.29 0.30 -3.53
CA GLU A 293 -6.75 0.15 -4.92
C GLU A 293 -6.28 -1.21 -5.46
N ARG A 294 -7.12 -2.25 -5.38
CA ARG A 294 -6.81 -3.57 -5.94
C ARG A 294 -7.86 -3.98 -6.97
N SER A 295 -7.40 -4.46 -8.13
CA SER A 295 -8.28 -4.97 -9.19
C SER A 295 -8.51 -6.47 -9.01
N GLU A 296 -9.77 -6.88 -8.93
CA GLU A 296 -10.14 -8.31 -8.88
C GLU A 296 -10.51 -8.82 -10.27
N ILE A 297 -9.46 -8.99 -11.09
CA ILE A 297 -9.57 -9.46 -12.47
C ILE A 297 -10.22 -10.85 -12.47
N GLY A 298 -11.22 -11.03 -13.34
CA GLY A 298 -11.94 -12.30 -13.50
C GLY A 298 -13.28 -12.36 -12.76
N THR A 299 -13.60 -11.38 -11.90
CA THR A 299 -14.93 -11.32 -11.27
C THR A 299 -15.97 -10.71 -12.22
N THR A 300 -17.24 -11.12 -12.11
CA THR A 300 -18.33 -10.56 -12.94
C THR A 300 -18.43 -9.04 -12.79
N GLY A 301 -18.26 -8.51 -11.57
CA GLY A 301 -18.29 -7.07 -11.31
C GLY A 301 -17.21 -6.31 -12.09
N TYR A 302 -15.98 -6.82 -12.12
CA TYR A 302 -14.88 -6.22 -12.90
C TYR A 302 -15.19 -6.10 -14.39
N TYR A 303 -15.83 -7.11 -14.99
CA TYR A 303 -16.21 -7.04 -16.40
C TYR A 303 -17.38 -6.09 -16.66
N VAL A 304 -18.38 -6.07 -15.75
CA VAL A 304 -19.54 -5.17 -15.87
C VAL A 304 -19.09 -3.71 -15.81
N ASP A 305 -18.25 -3.38 -14.84
CA ASP A 305 -17.62 -2.08 -14.66
C ASP A 305 -16.90 -1.63 -15.94
N GLY A 306 -15.91 -2.41 -16.40
CA GLY A 306 -15.14 -2.08 -17.61
C GLY A 306 -15.98 -1.95 -18.90
N ILE A 307 -17.09 -2.69 -19.02
CA ILE A 307 -18.04 -2.53 -20.15
C ILE A 307 -18.81 -1.21 -20.03
N CYS A 308 -19.27 -0.88 -18.83
CA CYS A 308 -19.99 0.37 -18.55
C CYS A 308 -19.09 1.58 -18.81
N ASP A 309 -17.83 1.52 -18.39
CA ASP A 309 -16.77 2.48 -18.73
C ASP A 309 -16.63 2.69 -20.23
N GLY A 310 -16.52 1.57 -20.96
CA GLY A 310 -16.43 1.58 -22.42
C GLY A 310 -17.61 2.29 -23.07
N PHE A 311 -18.84 1.98 -22.64
CA PHE A 311 -20.03 2.67 -23.14
C PHE A 311 -20.06 4.16 -22.79
N GLY A 312 -19.61 4.53 -21.59
CA GLY A 312 -19.49 5.93 -21.18
C GLY A 312 -18.51 6.71 -22.06
N CYS A 313 -17.35 6.13 -22.34
CA CYS A 313 -16.36 6.70 -23.26
C CYS A 313 -16.92 6.83 -24.68
N ILE A 314 -17.60 5.80 -25.19
CA ILE A 314 -18.24 5.84 -26.52
C ILE A 314 -19.25 6.99 -26.59
N ALA A 315 -20.09 7.18 -25.57
CA ALA A 315 -21.05 8.28 -25.52
C ALA A 315 -20.37 9.66 -25.59
N LEU A 316 -19.26 9.87 -24.86
CA LEU A 316 -18.47 11.08 -24.95
C LEU A 316 -17.89 11.31 -26.35
N MET A 317 -17.30 10.26 -26.95
CA MET A 317 -16.69 10.35 -28.27
C MET A 317 -17.73 10.65 -29.36
N ILE A 318 -18.95 10.09 -29.24
CA ILE A 318 -20.08 10.43 -30.11
C ILE A 318 -20.45 11.91 -29.94
N GLY A 319 -20.56 12.41 -28.71
CA GLY A 319 -20.84 13.82 -28.43
C GLY A 319 -19.82 14.77 -29.07
N VAL A 320 -18.53 14.46 -28.89
CA VAL A 320 -17.40 15.18 -29.50
C VAL A 320 -17.48 15.15 -31.03
N PHE A 321 -17.78 13.99 -31.62
CA PHE A 321 -17.91 13.85 -33.07
C PHE A 321 -19.07 14.68 -33.62
N VAL A 322 -20.25 14.61 -33.00
CA VAL A 322 -21.44 15.36 -33.42
C VAL A 322 -21.18 16.87 -33.33
N PHE A 323 -20.58 17.34 -32.23
CA PHE A 323 -20.22 18.75 -32.08
C PHE A 323 -19.29 19.23 -33.20
N LEU A 324 -18.18 18.52 -33.46
CA LEU A 324 -17.20 18.90 -34.48
C LEU A 324 -17.74 18.74 -35.92
N LYS A 325 -18.68 17.82 -36.14
CA LYS A 325 -19.37 17.67 -37.43
C LYS A 325 -20.27 18.87 -37.70
N ASN A 326 -21.02 19.32 -36.70
CA ASN A 326 -21.93 20.46 -36.81
C ASN A 326 -21.19 21.80 -36.82
N ASN A 327 -20.06 21.87 -36.10
CA ASN A 327 -19.20 23.04 -35.98
C ASN A 327 -17.80 22.76 -36.54
N PRO A 328 -17.67 22.56 -37.87
CA PRO A 328 -16.38 22.23 -38.46
C PRO A 328 -15.41 23.40 -38.27
N PRO A 329 -14.21 23.14 -37.72
CA PRO A 329 -13.23 24.18 -37.46
C PRO A 329 -12.77 24.84 -38.76
N ARG A 330 -12.58 26.16 -38.74
CA ARG A 330 -12.16 26.95 -39.90
C ARG A 330 -10.64 27.01 -39.99
N ARG A 331 -10.10 27.02 -41.22
CA ARG A 331 -8.65 27.20 -41.47
C ARG A 331 -8.40 28.69 -41.72
N GLY A 332 -7.57 29.33 -40.91
CA GLY A 332 -7.13 30.71 -41.11
C GLY A 332 -5.66 30.87 -40.76
N TYR A 333 -4.95 31.68 -41.54
CA TYR A 333 -3.65 32.26 -41.18
C TYR A 333 -3.81 33.77 -41.22
N THR A 334 -3.23 34.48 -40.27
CA THR A 334 -3.12 35.94 -40.31
C THR A 334 -2.04 36.29 -41.33
N GLN A 335 -2.40 36.99 -42.40
CA GLN A 335 -1.43 37.55 -43.33
C GLN A 335 -0.70 38.70 -42.60
N LEU A 336 0.62 38.60 -42.43
CA LEU A 336 1.43 39.73 -41.97
C LEU A 336 1.44 40.79 -43.09
N GLN A 337 1.19 42.05 -42.72
CA GLN A 337 1.22 43.16 -43.67
C GLN A 337 2.62 43.28 -44.30
N PRO A 338 2.74 43.46 -45.63
CA PRO A 338 4.01 43.81 -46.24
C PRO A 338 4.47 45.17 -45.71
N ILE A 339 5.74 45.26 -45.29
CA ILE A 339 6.35 46.49 -44.72
C ILE A 339 6.61 47.56 -45.81
N ILE A 340 6.26 47.31 -47.07
CA ILE A 340 6.53 48.20 -48.20
C ILE A 340 5.21 48.77 -48.73
N PRO A 341 5.01 50.10 -48.67
CA PRO A 341 3.84 50.74 -49.26
C PRO A 341 4.02 50.79 -50.78
N ILE A 342 3.51 49.79 -51.51
CA ILE A 342 3.28 49.93 -52.95
C ILE A 342 1.86 50.48 -53.10
N ALA A 343 1.79 51.71 -53.61
CA ALA A 343 0.54 52.40 -53.87
C ALA A 343 -0.19 51.74 -55.05
N ASP A 344 -1.21 50.93 -54.74
CA ASP A 344 -2.24 50.51 -55.69
C ASP A 344 -3.61 50.85 -55.07
N PRO A 345 -4.50 51.62 -55.74
CA PRO A 345 -5.72 52.14 -55.12
C PRO A 345 -6.91 51.17 -55.14
N LYS A 346 -6.71 49.85 -55.22
CA LYS A 346 -7.80 48.86 -55.15
C LYS A 346 -7.34 47.59 -54.42
N SER A 347 -8.11 47.20 -53.40
CA SER A 347 -7.87 46.12 -52.41
C SER A 347 -6.88 46.52 -51.30
N SER A 348 -7.08 46.22 -50.03
CA SER A 348 -7.75 45.07 -49.43
C SER A 348 -8.21 45.40 -48.00
N GLU A 349 -9.48 45.10 -47.70
CA GLU A 349 -9.92 44.87 -46.33
C GLU A 349 -8.91 43.98 -45.60
N SER A 350 -8.54 44.36 -44.37
CA SER A 350 -7.79 43.52 -43.44
C SER A 350 -8.67 42.36 -42.93
N GLY A 351 -9.19 41.56 -43.86
CA GLY A 351 -10.07 40.43 -43.61
C GLY A 351 -9.26 39.15 -43.46
N VAL A 352 -9.38 38.49 -42.31
CA VAL A 352 -8.93 37.10 -42.16
C VAL A 352 -9.65 36.25 -43.22
N ILE A 353 -8.92 35.80 -44.23
CA ILE A 353 -9.47 34.92 -45.27
C ILE A 353 -9.62 33.51 -44.69
N TYR A 354 -10.83 33.15 -44.26
CA TYR A 354 -11.15 31.80 -43.84
C TYR A 354 -11.24 30.87 -45.07
N LYS A 355 -10.23 30.03 -45.31
CA LYS A 355 -10.32 28.99 -46.35
C LYS A 355 -10.97 27.72 -45.78
N ALA A 356 -11.97 27.19 -46.50
CA ALA A 356 -12.58 25.86 -46.47
C ALA A 356 -12.85 25.21 -45.10
N LYS A 357 -14.12 24.89 -44.82
CA LYS A 357 -14.54 24.08 -43.67
C LYS A 357 -13.85 22.72 -43.68
N VAL A 358 -13.41 22.25 -42.51
CA VAL A 358 -12.87 20.89 -42.34
C VAL A 358 -13.95 19.85 -42.69
N THR A 359 -13.57 18.82 -43.45
CA THR A 359 -14.50 17.77 -43.89
C THR A 359 -14.84 16.80 -42.75
N THR A 360 -16.05 16.25 -42.76
CA THR A 360 -16.52 15.23 -41.80
C THR A 360 -15.60 14.00 -41.76
N LYS A 361 -15.03 13.60 -42.90
CA LYS A 361 -14.03 12.51 -42.98
C LYS A 361 -12.79 12.81 -42.14
N LYS A 362 -12.32 14.07 -42.15
CA LYS A 362 -11.15 14.49 -41.36
C LYS A 362 -11.48 14.58 -39.86
N VAL A 363 -12.69 15.01 -39.49
CA VAL A 363 -13.17 14.98 -38.10
C VAL A 363 -13.25 13.53 -37.60
N SER A 364 -13.96 12.67 -38.32
CA SER A 364 -14.09 11.23 -37.99
C SER A 364 -12.74 10.58 -37.79
N ARG A 365 -11.77 10.83 -38.68
CA ARG A 365 -10.41 10.29 -38.55
C ARG A 365 -9.70 10.77 -37.28
N LYS A 366 -9.80 12.06 -36.92
CA LYS A 366 -9.15 12.61 -35.72
C LYS A 366 -9.76 12.07 -34.43
N VAL A 367 -11.09 12.02 -34.36
CA VAL A 367 -11.84 11.41 -33.25
C VAL A 367 -11.48 9.93 -33.14
N GLY A 368 -11.48 9.19 -34.25
CA GLY A 368 -11.15 7.77 -34.30
C GLY A 368 -9.72 7.45 -33.85
N TYR A 369 -8.73 8.27 -34.23
CA TYR A 369 -7.37 8.10 -33.71
C TYR A 369 -7.29 8.28 -32.20
N PHE A 370 -7.99 9.28 -31.65
CA PHE A 370 -8.02 9.47 -30.20
C PHE A 370 -8.77 8.32 -29.49
N THR A 371 -9.88 7.83 -30.05
CA THR A 371 -10.58 6.65 -29.53
C THR A 371 -9.68 5.41 -29.54
N ALA A 372 -8.95 5.16 -30.64
CA ALA A 372 -8.00 4.06 -30.71
C ALA A 372 -6.89 4.20 -29.65
N GLN A 373 -6.41 5.42 -29.42
CA GLN A 373 -5.42 5.71 -28.38
C GLN A 373 -5.95 5.39 -26.97
N LEU A 374 -7.19 5.78 -26.66
CA LEU A 374 -7.83 5.46 -25.38
C LEU A 374 -7.93 3.95 -25.17
N LEU A 375 -8.31 3.20 -26.22
CA LEU A 375 -8.39 1.74 -26.16
C LEU A 375 -7.01 1.09 -25.92
N CYS A 376 -5.98 1.52 -26.67
CA CYS A 376 -4.62 1.05 -26.48
C CYS A 376 -4.07 1.39 -25.08
N SER A 377 -4.35 2.59 -24.58
CA SER A 377 -3.92 3.01 -23.23
C SER A 377 -4.65 2.21 -22.14
N SER A 378 -5.97 2.09 -22.21
CA SER A 378 -6.79 1.33 -21.26
C SER A 378 -6.35 -0.14 -21.18
N THR A 379 -6.21 -0.79 -22.34
CA THR A 379 -5.77 -2.20 -22.40
C THR A 379 -4.36 -2.40 -21.84
N ALA A 380 -3.40 -1.54 -22.21
CA ALA A 380 -2.04 -1.63 -21.72
C ALA A 380 -1.94 -1.33 -20.22
N TRP A 381 -2.62 -0.28 -19.75
CA TRP A 381 -2.62 0.13 -18.34
C TRP A 381 -3.20 -0.97 -17.43
N ASN A 382 -4.37 -1.52 -17.79
CA ASN A 382 -4.98 -2.64 -17.05
C ASN A 382 -4.09 -3.89 -17.04
N ARG A 383 -3.46 -4.21 -18.18
CA ARG A 383 -2.51 -5.32 -18.28
C ARG A 383 -1.34 -5.12 -17.31
N TYR A 384 -0.71 -3.95 -17.31
CA TYR A 384 0.49 -3.72 -16.50
C TYR A 384 0.21 -3.62 -15.02
N ILE A 385 -0.94 -3.09 -14.62
CA ILE A 385 -1.41 -3.21 -13.23
C ILE A 385 -1.49 -4.69 -12.85
N ALA A 386 -2.17 -5.52 -13.64
CA ALA A 386 -2.31 -6.95 -13.35
C ALA A 386 -0.96 -7.64 -13.12
N TYR A 387 0.00 -7.44 -14.05
CA TYR A 387 1.32 -8.05 -13.96
C TYR A 387 2.13 -7.53 -12.77
N TYR A 388 2.15 -6.21 -12.53
CA TYR A 388 2.86 -5.67 -11.38
C TYR A 388 2.24 -6.12 -10.06
N GLN A 389 0.91 -6.23 -9.96
CA GLN A 389 0.25 -6.75 -8.76
C GLN A 389 0.61 -8.22 -8.49
N ASP A 390 0.68 -9.05 -9.53
CA ASP A 390 1.08 -10.47 -9.39
C ASP A 390 2.56 -10.62 -8.96
N ILE A 391 3.43 -9.70 -9.40
CA ILE A 391 4.86 -9.73 -9.06
C ILE A 391 5.14 -9.09 -7.70
N LEU A 392 4.54 -7.93 -7.40
CA LEU A 392 4.92 -7.04 -6.29
C LEU A 392 3.96 -7.08 -5.10
N GLU A 393 2.72 -7.53 -5.28
CA GLU A 393 1.67 -7.54 -4.24
C GLU A 393 1.17 -8.97 -3.91
N LYS A 394 1.99 -9.96 -4.25
CA LYS A 394 1.73 -11.37 -3.92
C LYS A 394 2.16 -11.66 -2.49
N ASN A 395 1.22 -12.10 -1.67
CA ASN A 395 1.44 -12.37 -0.24
C ASN A 395 2.10 -13.74 0.03
N ASP A 396 1.91 -14.71 -0.87
CA ASP A 396 2.48 -16.05 -0.75
C ASP A 396 3.88 -16.10 -1.38
N VAL A 397 4.85 -15.50 -0.69
CA VAL A 397 6.25 -15.41 -1.09
C VAL A 397 7.18 -15.65 0.09
N THR A 398 8.39 -16.13 -0.17
CA THR A 398 9.43 -16.28 0.86
C THR A 398 9.86 -14.92 1.42
N PRO A 399 10.40 -14.85 2.65
CA PRO A 399 10.90 -13.59 3.21
C PRO A 399 11.94 -12.88 2.33
N ALA A 400 12.78 -13.64 1.62
CA ALA A 400 13.76 -13.09 0.68
C ALA A 400 13.08 -12.44 -0.54
N GLN A 401 12.05 -13.08 -1.10
CA GLN A 401 11.25 -12.53 -2.20
C GLN A 401 10.49 -11.27 -1.77
N PHE A 402 9.93 -11.25 -0.55
CA PHE A 402 9.26 -10.06 -0.01
C PHE A 402 10.18 -8.84 0.09
N VAL A 403 11.44 -9.03 0.51
CA VAL A 403 12.44 -7.94 0.52
C VAL A 403 12.73 -7.45 -0.90
N ARG A 404 12.81 -8.36 -1.88
CA ARG A 404 13.04 -8.00 -3.29
C ARG A 404 11.85 -7.27 -3.91
N GLN A 405 10.62 -7.67 -3.62
CA GLN A 405 9.41 -6.95 -4.04
C GLN A 405 9.42 -5.51 -3.52
N ASN A 406 9.71 -5.32 -2.23
CA ASN A 406 9.82 -4.00 -1.61
C ASN A 406 10.93 -3.15 -2.22
N TYR A 407 12.06 -3.78 -2.59
CA TYR A 407 13.16 -3.09 -3.26
C TYR A 407 12.72 -2.58 -4.64
N VAL A 408 12.04 -3.41 -5.44
CA VAL A 408 11.54 -3.00 -6.76
C VAL A 408 10.51 -1.86 -6.63
N MET A 409 9.55 -1.99 -5.70
CA MET A 409 8.53 -0.96 -5.42
C MET A 409 9.12 0.40 -5.02
N LYS A 410 10.32 0.41 -4.41
CA LYS A 410 11.03 1.63 -3.98
C LYS A 410 12.08 2.11 -4.99
N SER A 411 12.27 1.38 -6.09
CA SER A 411 13.29 1.73 -7.08
C SER A 411 12.90 2.99 -7.87
N THR A 412 13.91 3.78 -8.23
CA THR A 412 13.73 4.96 -9.08
C THR A 412 13.19 4.59 -10.45
N TRP A 413 13.55 3.41 -10.97
CA TRP A 413 13.11 2.93 -12.27
C TRP A 413 11.63 2.59 -12.28
N PHE A 414 11.14 1.86 -11.27
CA PHE A 414 9.71 1.64 -11.09
C PHE A 414 8.96 2.97 -10.95
N PHE A 415 9.42 3.87 -10.08
CA PHE A 415 8.76 5.16 -9.87
C PHE A 415 8.67 5.99 -11.15
N ALA A 416 9.72 6.02 -11.99
CA ALA A 416 9.71 6.72 -13.27
C ALA A 416 8.66 6.17 -14.22
N ILE A 417 8.56 4.84 -14.36
CA ILE A 417 7.55 4.18 -15.21
C ILE A 417 6.14 4.48 -14.72
N ILE A 418 5.91 4.32 -13.43
CA ILE A 418 4.59 4.54 -12.81
C ILE A 418 4.16 5.99 -12.96
N TRP A 419 5.07 6.96 -12.74
CA TRP A 419 4.78 8.38 -12.92
C TRP A 419 4.40 8.72 -14.37
N LEU A 420 5.07 8.13 -15.36
CA LEU A 420 4.69 8.28 -16.77
C LEU A 420 3.30 7.71 -17.07
N TRP A 421 2.94 6.57 -16.46
CA TRP A 421 1.58 6.03 -16.56
C TRP A 421 0.52 6.95 -15.97
N ARG A 422 0.82 7.74 -14.93
CA ARG A 422 -0.14 8.71 -14.37
C ARG A 422 -0.58 9.80 -15.35
N ILE A 423 0.20 10.04 -16.40
CA ILE A 423 -0.07 11.08 -17.41
C ILE A 423 -0.76 10.50 -18.64
N ILE A 424 -0.46 9.25 -18.97
CA ILE A 424 -0.86 8.61 -20.25
C ILE A 424 -1.91 7.51 -20.06
N ASN A 425 -2.31 7.20 -18.82
CA ASN A 425 -3.45 6.33 -18.57
C ASN A 425 -4.75 6.91 -19.16
N VAL A 426 -5.74 6.04 -19.34
CA VAL A 426 -7.00 6.37 -20.01
C VAL A 426 -7.75 7.52 -19.32
N HIS A 427 -7.76 7.57 -17.98
CA HIS A 427 -8.46 8.61 -17.21
C HIS A 427 -7.79 9.98 -17.40
N ALA A 428 -6.46 10.08 -17.34
CA ALA A 428 -5.73 11.31 -17.62
C ALA A 428 -6.00 11.84 -19.03
N LEU A 429 -5.98 10.96 -20.05
CA LEU A 429 -6.28 11.34 -21.43
C LEU A 429 -7.72 11.86 -21.58
N LEU A 430 -8.69 11.27 -20.88
CA LEU A 430 -10.06 11.74 -20.83
C LEU A 430 -10.16 13.11 -20.14
N HIS A 431 -9.46 13.33 -19.02
CA HIS A 431 -9.43 14.63 -18.35
C HIS A 431 -8.84 15.73 -19.23
N PHE A 432 -7.77 15.45 -19.98
CA PHE A 432 -7.22 16.40 -20.94
C PHE A 432 -8.19 16.70 -22.09
N LEU A 433 -8.93 15.69 -22.58
CA LEU A 433 -9.98 15.90 -23.56
C LEU A 433 -11.08 16.81 -22.99
N LEU A 434 -11.58 16.52 -21.80
CA LEU A 434 -12.63 17.32 -21.13
C LEU A 434 -12.17 18.76 -20.88
N LEU A 435 -10.93 18.95 -20.42
CA LEU A 435 -10.33 20.27 -20.25
C LEU A 435 -10.26 21.03 -21.58
N SER A 436 -9.90 20.34 -22.67
CA SER A 436 -9.88 20.95 -24.00
C SER A 436 -11.28 21.38 -24.48
N ILE A 437 -12.33 20.64 -24.10
CA ILE A 437 -13.73 21.02 -24.39
C ILE A 437 -14.10 22.25 -23.55
N PHE A 438 -13.78 22.24 -22.25
CA PHE A 438 -14.09 23.31 -21.31
C PHE A 438 -13.45 24.66 -21.73
N CYS A 439 -12.20 24.60 -22.20
CA CYS A 439 -11.41 25.73 -22.68
C CYS A 439 -11.67 26.10 -24.15
N ASP A 440 -12.59 25.41 -24.84
CA ASP A 440 -12.90 25.62 -26.27
C ASP A 440 -11.69 25.43 -27.21
N LYS A 441 -10.80 24.49 -26.87
CA LYS A 441 -9.58 24.11 -27.63
C LYS A 441 -9.60 22.66 -28.14
N LEU A 442 -10.77 22.04 -28.16
CA LEU A 442 -10.97 20.64 -28.55
C LEU A 442 -10.29 20.25 -29.87
N TRP A 443 -10.43 21.08 -30.91
CA TRP A 443 -9.85 20.76 -32.22
C TRP A 443 -8.32 20.82 -32.25
N ASP A 444 -7.72 21.74 -31.51
CA ASP A 444 -6.27 21.87 -31.41
C ASP A 444 -5.68 20.72 -30.60
N TYR A 445 -6.36 20.32 -29.53
CA TYR A 445 -6.01 19.13 -28.75
C TYR A 445 -6.02 17.85 -29.62
N LEU A 446 -7.13 17.55 -30.31
CA LEU A 446 -7.22 16.39 -31.20
C LEU A 446 -6.21 16.44 -32.37
N LYS A 447 -5.77 17.65 -32.75
CA LYS A 447 -4.71 17.81 -33.74
C LYS A 447 -3.36 17.32 -33.20
N MET A 448 -3.01 17.76 -31.99
CA MET A 448 -1.76 17.47 -31.31
C MET A 448 -1.62 16.00 -30.92
N THR A 449 -2.70 15.39 -30.39
CA THR A 449 -2.66 14.04 -29.82
C THR A 449 -2.45 12.93 -30.85
N GLN A 450 -2.80 13.15 -32.13
CA GLN A 450 -2.76 12.12 -33.18
C GLN A 450 -1.41 11.41 -33.32
N TYR A 451 -0.29 12.09 -33.09
CA TYR A 451 1.05 11.49 -33.29
C TYR A 451 1.84 11.43 -32.00
N ILE A 452 1.87 12.55 -31.26
CA ILE A 452 2.70 12.72 -30.08
C ILE A 452 2.35 11.66 -29.03
N CYS A 453 1.07 11.43 -28.77
CA CYS A 453 0.66 10.55 -27.70
C CYS A 453 0.83 9.06 -28.03
N PHE A 454 0.73 8.63 -29.30
CA PHE A 454 1.01 7.25 -29.67
C PHE A 454 2.50 6.91 -29.52
N VAL A 455 3.39 7.84 -29.87
CA VAL A 455 4.83 7.67 -29.67
C VAL A 455 5.12 7.53 -28.18
N PHE A 456 4.61 8.43 -27.34
CA PHE A 456 4.80 8.33 -25.90
C PHE A 456 4.21 7.05 -25.31
N LEU A 457 2.99 6.66 -25.72
CA LEU A 457 2.37 5.42 -25.25
C LEU A 457 3.22 4.21 -25.60
N LEU A 458 3.72 4.11 -26.85
CA LEU A 458 4.59 3.02 -27.27
C LEU A 458 5.89 3.00 -26.48
N THR A 459 6.52 4.15 -26.27
CA THR A 459 7.75 4.25 -25.47
C THR A 459 7.54 3.76 -24.04
N ILE A 460 6.43 4.15 -23.40
CA ILE A 460 6.10 3.73 -22.03
C ILE A 460 5.80 2.24 -21.99
N VAL A 461 5.04 1.71 -22.94
CA VAL A 461 4.77 0.26 -23.09
C VAL A 461 6.09 -0.50 -23.17
N CYS A 462 7.02 -0.12 -24.05
CA CYS A 462 8.33 -0.76 -24.17
C CYS A 462 9.16 -0.68 -22.88
N ALA A 463 9.20 0.48 -22.23
CA ALA A 463 9.92 0.65 -20.96
C ALA A 463 9.31 -0.20 -19.84
N THR A 464 7.98 -0.32 -19.81
CA THR A 464 7.24 -1.12 -18.83
C THR A 464 7.50 -2.60 -19.01
N GLU A 465 7.50 -3.11 -20.25
CA GLU A 465 7.84 -4.52 -20.55
C GLU A 465 9.29 -4.85 -20.12
N LEU A 466 10.24 -3.97 -20.44
CA LEU A 466 11.63 -4.15 -20.05
C LEU A 466 11.78 -4.24 -18.54
N HIS A 467 11.14 -3.32 -17.81
CA HIS A 467 11.17 -3.31 -16.35
C HIS A 467 10.44 -4.51 -15.74
N LEU A 468 9.29 -4.93 -16.29
CA LEU A 468 8.58 -6.11 -15.81
C LEU A 468 9.44 -7.37 -15.91
N TRP A 469 10.14 -7.54 -17.04
CA TRP A 469 11.05 -8.65 -17.24
C TRP A 469 12.21 -8.64 -16.22
N GLU A 470 12.80 -7.47 -15.97
CA GLU A 470 13.85 -7.30 -14.97
C GLU A 470 13.33 -7.58 -13.55
N ALA A 471 12.19 -6.98 -13.16
CA ALA A 471 11.57 -7.16 -11.86
C ALA A 471 11.19 -8.62 -11.60
N GLN A 472 10.61 -9.31 -12.58
CA GLN A 472 10.24 -10.72 -12.46
C GLN A 472 11.47 -11.60 -12.25
N ASN A 473 12.54 -11.36 -13.01
CA ASN A 473 13.81 -12.09 -12.84
C ASN A 473 14.44 -11.79 -11.47
N PHE A 474 14.46 -10.53 -11.04
CA PHE A 474 15.05 -10.15 -9.76
C PHE A 474 14.28 -10.78 -8.58
N VAL A 475 12.95 -10.68 -8.58
CA VAL A 475 12.11 -11.17 -7.48
C VAL A 475 12.16 -12.70 -7.41
N PHE A 476 11.96 -13.41 -8.54
CA PHE A 476 11.72 -14.86 -8.51
C PHE A 476 12.91 -15.73 -8.90
N LYS A 477 13.93 -15.20 -9.58
CA LYS A 477 15.09 -16.02 -9.99
C LYS A 477 16.09 -16.13 -8.84
N THR A 478 16.37 -17.35 -8.42
CA THR A 478 17.49 -17.66 -7.54
C THR A 478 18.76 -17.53 -8.38
N LEU A 479 19.65 -16.59 -8.04
CA LEU A 479 21.01 -16.61 -8.57
C LEU A 479 21.67 -17.88 -8.02
N VAL A 480 21.68 -18.95 -8.82
CA VAL A 480 22.66 -20.02 -8.62
C VAL A 480 23.99 -19.35 -8.89
N VAL A 481 24.76 -19.07 -7.84
CA VAL A 481 26.19 -18.80 -7.99
C VAL A 481 26.76 -20.07 -8.60
N ALA A 482 26.91 -20.08 -9.92
CA ALA A 482 27.75 -21.06 -10.58
C ALA A 482 29.13 -20.91 -9.92
N ASN A 483 29.60 -21.98 -9.28
CA ASN A 483 30.96 -22.07 -8.78
C ASN A 483 31.92 -21.69 -9.92
N LEU A 484 32.41 -20.45 -9.91
CA LEU A 484 33.62 -20.05 -10.58
C LEU A 484 34.75 -20.27 -9.58
N GLY A 485 35.29 -21.48 -9.62
CA GLY A 485 36.47 -21.98 -8.92
C GLY A 485 36.59 -23.43 -9.33
N GLY A 486 37.60 -23.86 -10.09
CA GLY A 486 39.01 -23.57 -9.86
C GLY A 486 39.62 -24.85 -9.31
#